data_AF-A0A220W6D4-F1
#
_entry.id   AF-A0A220W6D4-F1
#
_cell.length_a   1.000
_cell.length_b   1.000
_cell.length_c   1.000
_cell.angle_alpha   90.00
_cell.angle_beta   90.00
_cell.angle_gamma   90.00
#
_symmetry.space_group_name_H-M   'P 1'
#
loop_
_entity.id
_entity.type
_entity.pdbx_description
1 polymer ?
#
loop_
_entity_poly.entity_id
_entity_poly.type
_entity_poly.pdbx_seq_one_letter_code
_entity_poly.pdbx_strand_id
1 'polypeptide(L)'
;MTEVSYAERARAKKMAQAHALGINDALISELVETFYRAIRNDALLGPIFASHIADWQPHLARMKDFWASVTLESGRFRGNPMRKHIAIDGLDAGHFDRWLLLWTRTVDDVAPNDAAARLFREAAERIAASLLTGIAVQRGDLDAIPKSEEQQSC
;
A
#
# COMPACT_ATOMS: atom_id res chain seq x y z
N MET A 1 -3.56 -33.71 -18.56
CA MET A 1 -2.51 -32.89 -17.92
C MET A 1 -2.77 -31.45 -18.30
N THR A 2 -3.30 -30.65 -17.38
CA THR A 2 -3.57 -29.23 -17.62
C THR A 2 -2.25 -28.48 -17.65
N GLU A 3 -1.87 -27.98 -18.83
CA GLU A 3 -0.77 -27.04 -19.00
C GLU A 3 -1.05 -25.81 -18.12
N VAL A 4 -0.14 -25.54 -17.17
CA VAL A 4 -0.20 -24.33 -16.34
C VAL A 4 -0.12 -23.11 -17.26
N SER A 5 -1.10 -22.23 -17.16
CA SER A 5 -1.21 -21.04 -18.02
C SER A 5 0.00 -20.12 -17.86
N TYR A 6 0.29 -19.31 -18.88
CA TYR A 6 1.35 -18.30 -18.82
C TYR A 6 1.21 -17.39 -17.60
N ALA A 7 -0.02 -16.97 -17.27
CA ALA A 7 -0.31 -16.12 -16.12
C ALA A 7 0.04 -16.78 -14.78
N GLU A 8 -0.24 -18.08 -14.63
CA GLU A 8 0.12 -18.83 -13.41
C GLU A 8 1.64 -18.98 -13.27
N ARG A 9 2.35 -19.27 -14.37
CA ARG A 9 3.82 -19.32 -14.38
C ARG A 9 4.45 -17.97 -14.01
N ALA A 10 3.91 -16.86 -14.53
CA ALA A 10 4.38 -15.52 -14.21
C ALA A 10 4.20 -15.17 -12.72
N ARG A 11 3.02 -15.48 -12.15
CA ARG A 11 2.74 -15.30 -10.70
C ARG A 11 3.68 -16.12 -9.83
N ALA A 12 3.88 -17.39 -10.16
CA ALA A 12 4.78 -18.27 -9.42
C ALA A 12 6.22 -17.74 -9.43
N LYS A 13 6.70 -17.23 -10.57
CA LYS A 13 8.03 -16.62 -10.68
C LYS A 13 8.15 -15.37 -9.80
N LYS A 14 7.17 -14.48 -9.82
CA LYS A 14 7.17 -13.27 -8.97
C LYS A 14 7.13 -13.62 -7.48
N MET A 15 6.28 -14.56 -7.09
CA MET A 15 6.21 -15.03 -5.69
C MET A 15 7.56 -15.62 -5.25
N ALA A 16 8.20 -16.44 -6.09
CA ALA A 16 9.53 -16.99 -5.80
C ALA A 16 10.60 -15.89 -5.68
N GLN A 17 10.55 -14.87 -6.54
CA GLN A 17 11.45 -13.71 -6.44
C GLN A 17 11.23 -12.93 -5.14
N ALA A 18 9.98 -12.66 -4.76
CA ALA A 18 9.67 -11.99 -3.51
C ALA A 18 10.17 -12.79 -2.30
N HIS A 19 9.96 -14.11 -2.30
CA HIS A 19 10.50 -14.99 -1.26
C HIS A 19 12.02 -15.01 -1.21
N ALA A 20 12.70 -14.96 -2.36
CA ALA A 20 14.16 -14.87 -2.41
C ALA A 20 14.70 -13.57 -1.78
N LEU A 21 13.89 -12.51 -1.74
CA LEU A 21 14.19 -11.25 -1.04
C LEU A 21 13.80 -11.28 0.44
N GLY A 22 13.31 -12.40 0.96
CA GLY A 22 12.82 -12.53 2.34
C GLY A 22 11.39 -12.05 2.56
N ILE A 23 10.66 -11.69 1.49
CA ILE A 23 9.26 -11.27 1.59
C ILE A 23 8.40 -12.52 1.76
N ASN A 24 7.75 -12.65 2.91
CA ASN A 24 6.85 -13.74 3.24
C ASN A 24 5.71 -13.25 4.15
N ASP A 25 4.77 -14.14 4.48
CA ASP A 25 3.62 -13.80 5.33
C ASP A 25 4.00 -13.28 6.72
N ALA A 26 5.09 -13.79 7.30
CA ALA A 26 5.55 -13.34 8.61
C ALA A 26 6.04 -11.89 8.55
N LEU A 27 6.88 -11.56 7.56
CA LEU A 27 7.34 -10.19 7.33
C LEU A 27 6.17 -9.23 7.05
N ILE A 28 5.22 -9.65 6.21
CA ILE A 28 4.04 -8.84 5.90
C ILE A 28 3.20 -8.62 7.16
N SER A 29 3.02 -9.64 7.99
CA SER A 29 2.30 -9.50 9.26
C SER A 29 3.00 -8.50 10.18
N GLU A 30 4.31 -8.63 10.38
CA GLU A 30 5.08 -7.71 11.22
C GLU A 30 5.04 -6.26 10.70
N LEU A 31 5.23 -6.08 9.39
CA LEU A 31 5.18 -4.78 8.75
C LEU A 31 3.80 -4.11 8.92
N VAL A 32 2.71 -4.85 8.66
CA VAL A 32 1.35 -4.35 8.80
C VAL A 32 1.04 -3.99 10.26
N GLU A 33 1.36 -4.87 11.20
CA GLU A 33 1.13 -4.62 12.63
C GLU A 33 1.91 -3.38 13.12
N THR A 34 3.16 -3.23 12.70
CA THR A 34 4.02 -2.10 13.08
C THR A 34 3.51 -0.80 12.47
N PHE A 35 3.15 -0.83 11.18
CA PHE A 35 2.62 0.33 10.47
C PHE A 35 1.32 0.84 11.10
N TYR A 36 0.37 -0.06 11.36
CA TYR A 36 -0.92 0.35 11.92
C TYR A 36 -0.83 0.78 13.38
N ARG A 37 0.15 0.29 14.14
CA ARG A 37 0.48 0.86 15.46
C ARG A 37 0.95 2.31 15.33
N ALA A 38 1.80 2.62 14.35
CA ALA A 38 2.24 3.98 14.08
C ALA A 38 1.06 4.88 13.67
N ILE A 39 0.19 4.41 12.76
CA ILE A 39 -1.02 5.13 12.33
C ILE A 39 -1.94 5.47 13.50
N ARG A 40 -2.18 4.51 14.40
CA ARG A 40 -3.07 4.71 15.57
C ARG A 40 -2.58 5.78 16.53
N ASN A 41 -1.27 6.01 16.59
CA ASN A 41 -0.64 7.01 17.45
C ASN A 41 -0.40 8.33 16.72
N ASP A 42 -0.72 8.42 15.43
CA ASP A 42 -0.51 9.62 14.63
C ASP A 42 -1.63 10.63 14.84
N ALA A 43 -1.28 11.91 15.05
CA ALA A 43 -2.26 12.96 15.32
C ALA A 43 -3.13 13.32 14.11
N LEU A 44 -2.63 13.14 12.88
CA LEU A 44 -3.36 13.46 11.66
C LEU A 44 -4.18 12.26 11.17
N LEU A 45 -3.54 11.09 11.10
CA LEU A 45 -4.17 9.89 10.54
C LEU A 45 -4.98 9.11 11.57
N GLY A 46 -4.53 9.06 12.83
CA GLY A 46 -5.19 8.30 13.90
C GLY A 46 -6.69 8.57 14.01
N PRO A 47 -7.15 9.83 14.07
CA PRO A 47 -8.57 10.17 14.13
C PRO A 47 -9.38 9.65 12.93
N ILE A 48 -8.82 9.70 11.71
CA ILE A 48 -9.49 9.23 10.49
C ILE A 48 -9.66 7.70 10.54
N PHE A 49 -8.61 6.98 10.90
CA PHE A 49 -8.73 5.52 11.01
C PHE A 49 -9.67 5.12 12.15
N ALA A 50 -9.64 5.82 13.29
CA ALA A 50 -10.51 5.55 14.43
C ALA A 50 -12.00 5.79 14.13
N SER A 51 -12.34 6.75 13.27
CA SER A 51 -13.74 6.99 12.88
C SER A 51 -14.30 5.92 11.94
N HIS A 52 -13.43 5.20 11.22
CA HIS A 52 -13.83 4.22 10.20
C HIS A 52 -13.58 2.75 10.60
N ILE A 53 -12.80 2.50 11.65
CA ILE A 53 -12.42 1.14 12.08
C ILE A 53 -12.82 0.94 13.54
N ALA A 54 -13.93 0.24 13.74
CA ALA A 54 -14.37 -0.18 15.07
C ALA A 54 -13.61 -1.43 15.57
N ASP A 55 -13.38 -2.41 14.69
CA ASP A 55 -12.64 -3.63 15.01
C ASP A 55 -11.34 -3.72 14.21
N TRP A 56 -10.23 -3.68 14.95
CA TRP A 56 -8.88 -3.70 14.38
C TRP A 56 -8.46 -5.09 13.91
N GLN A 57 -8.91 -6.19 14.53
CA GLN A 57 -8.41 -7.52 14.19
C GLN A 57 -8.79 -7.92 12.75
N PRO A 58 -10.07 -7.85 12.31
CA PRO A 58 -10.46 -8.10 10.93
C PRO A 58 -9.84 -7.10 9.94
N HIS A 59 -9.66 -5.85 10.36
CA HIS A 59 -9.02 -4.84 9.52
C HIS A 59 -7.56 -5.22 9.21
N LEU A 60 -6.78 -5.54 10.24
CA LEU A 60 -5.38 -5.92 10.10
C LEU A 60 -5.23 -7.21 9.28
N ALA A 61 -6.09 -8.22 9.50
CA ALA A 61 -6.10 -9.42 8.67
C ALA A 61 -6.30 -9.10 7.19
N ARG A 62 -7.28 -8.23 6.88
CA ARG A 62 -7.55 -7.77 5.51
C ARG A 62 -6.37 -7.01 4.91
N MET A 63 -5.63 -6.24 5.70
CA MET A 63 -4.45 -5.49 5.24
C MET A 63 -3.25 -6.40 5.00
N LYS A 64 -3.08 -7.46 5.79
CA LYS A 64 -2.09 -8.51 5.51
C LYS A 64 -2.37 -9.19 4.16
N ASP A 65 -3.63 -9.53 3.89
CA ASP A 65 -4.03 -10.07 2.59
C ASP A 65 -3.82 -9.07 1.45
N PHE A 66 -4.09 -7.78 1.68
CA PHE A 66 -3.83 -6.72 0.71
C PHE A 66 -2.35 -6.67 0.32
N TRP A 67 -1.46 -6.55 1.30
CA TRP A 67 -0.02 -6.46 1.04
C TRP A 67 0.57 -7.75 0.48
N ALA A 68 0.03 -8.90 0.86
CA ALA A 68 0.37 -10.16 0.23
C ALA A 68 -0.10 -10.24 -1.23
N SER A 69 -1.27 -9.71 -1.59
CA SER A 69 -1.68 -9.59 -2.99
C SER A 69 -0.79 -8.63 -3.78
N VAL A 70 -0.33 -7.54 -3.15
CA VAL A 70 0.53 -6.54 -3.79
C VAL A 70 1.94 -7.06 -4.05
N THR A 71 2.53 -7.78 -3.09
CA THR A 71 3.95 -8.17 -3.14
C THR A 71 4.19 -9.62 -3.57
N LEU A 72 3.27 -10.53 -3.24
CA LEU A 72 3.37 -11.95 -3.58
C LEU A 72 2.44 -12.37 -4.72
N GLU A 73 1.61 -11.45 -5.25
CA GLU A 73 0.54 -11.75 -6.20
C GLU A 73 -0.39 -12.89 -5.74
N SER A 74 -0.59 -13.01 -4.42
CA SER A 74 -1.29 -14.15 -3.81
C SER A 74 -2.78 -14.24 -4.14
N GLY A 75 -3.39 -13.15 -4.61
CA GLY A 75 -4.82 -13.10 -4.95
C GLY A 75 -5.78 -13.19 -3.76
N ARG A 76 -5.27 -13.10 -2.52
CA ARG A 76 -6.06 -13.22 -1.28
C ARG A 76 -6.97 -12.03 -1.04
N PHE A 77 -6.48 -10.82 -1.34
CA PHE A 77 -7.28 -9.62 -1.19
C PHE A 77 -8.40 -9.51 -2.22
N ARG A 78 -9.63 -9.31 -1.72
CA ARG A 78 -10.82 -9.01 -2.52
C ARG A 78 -11.44 -7.70 -2.08
N GLY A 79 -11.62 -6.77 -3.02
CA GLY A 79 -12.35 -5.52 -2.81
C GLY A 79 -11.89 -4.40 -3.72
N ASN A 80 -12.49 -3.22 -3.53
CA ASN A 80 -12.19 -2.01 -4.27
C ASN A 80 -11.68 -0.93 -3.30
N PRO A 81 -10.34 -0.82 -3.11
CA PRO A 81 -9.75 0.21 -2.26
C PRO A 81 -10.16 1.62 -2.68
N MET A 82 -10.15 1.91 -3.98
CA MET A 82 -10.47 3.24 -4.52
C MET A 82 -11.82 3.75 -4.01
N ARG A 83 -12.89 2.93 -4.17
CA ARG A 83 -14.24 3.31 -3.72
C ARG A 83 -14.30 3.59 -2.22
N LYS A 84 -13.49 2.92 -1.40
CA LYS A 84 -13.46 3.14 0.04
C LYS A 84 -12.77 4.46 0.40
N HIS A 85 -11.70 4.83 -0.28
CA HIS A 85 -10.98 6.07 -0.01
C HIS A 85 -11.71 7.31 -0.55
N ILE A 86 -12.40 7.18 -1.69
CA ILE A 86 -13.28 8.24 -2.23
C ILE A 86 -14.39 8.62 -1.23
N ALA A 87 -14.91 7.65 -0.47
CA ALA A 87 -15.99 7.86 0.49
C ALA A 87 -15.53 8.49 1.82
N ILE A 88 -14.23 8.76 1.99
CA ILE A 88 -13.68 9.45 3.16
C ILE A 88 -13.63 10.94 2.84
N ASP A 89 -14.42 11.72 3.56
CA ASP A 89 -14.43 13.18 3.42
C ASP A 89 -13.14 13.80 3.97
N GLY A 90 -12.66 14.86 3.31
CA GLY A 90 -11.46 15.59 3.75
C GLY A 90 -10.12 14.91 3.49
N LEU A 91 -10.10 13.69 2.92
CA LEU A 91 -8.85 13.04 2.53
C LEU A 91 -8.16 13.79 1.39
N ASP A 92 -6.89 14.17 1.54
CA ASP A 92 -6.13 14.97 0.58
C ASP A 92 -4.64 14.53 0.49
N ALA A 93 -3.85 15.24 -0.30
CA ALA A 93 -2.42 14.96 -0.50
C ALA A 93 -1.62 14.94 0.81
N GLY A 94 -1.89 15.84 1.75
CA GLY A 94 -1.17 15.91 3.03
C GLY A 94 -1.38 14.65 3.88
N HIS A 95 -2.55 14.04 3.80
CA HIS A 95 -2.81 12.75 4.45
C HIS A 95 -2.02 11.61 3.81
N PHE A 96 -1.94 11.58 2.48
CA PHE A 96 -1.14 10.57 1.77
C PHE A 96 0.37 10.74 2.01
N ASP A 97 0.87 11.97 2.04
CA ASP A 97 2.26 12.27 2.37
C ASP A 97 2.61 11.79 3.78
N ARG A 98 1.73 12.06 4.75
CA ARG A 98 1.91 11.56 6.12
C ARG A 98 1.89 10.03 6.18
N TRP A 99 0.98 9.41 5.43
CA TRP A 99 0.86 7.96 5.37
C TRP A 99 2.12 7.33 4.75
N LEU A 100 2.65 7.89 3.66
CA LEU A 100 3.88 7.45 3.00
C LEU A 100 5.11 7.64 3.88
N LEU A 101 5.18 8.73 4.65
CA LEU A 101 6.25 8.96 5.61
C LEU A 101 6.28 7.88 6.70
N LEU A 102 5.12 7.57 7.30
CA LEU A 102 5.02 6.52 8.32
C LEU A 102 5.30 5.14 7.72
N TRP A 103 4.82 4.88 6.50
CA TRP A 103 5.06 3.63 5.80
C TRP A 103 6.55 3.43 5.55
N THR A 104 7.22 4.44 5.00
CA THR A 104 8.66 4.45 4.72
C THR A 104 9.45 4.14 5.99
N ARG A 105 9.19 4.84 7.10
CA ARG A 105 9.85 4.58 8.38
C ARG A 105 9.64 3.14 8.87
N THR A 106 8.42 2.65 8.78
CA THR A 106 8.10 1.26 9.18
C THR A 106 8.86 0.25 8.32
N VAL A 107 8.96 0.50 7.00
CA VAL A 107 9.72 -0.34 6.09
C VAL A 107 11.21 -0.30 6.42
N ASP A 108 11.78 0.86 6.74
CA ASP A 108 13.18 0.96 7.19
C ASP A 108 13.46 0.14 8.46
N ASP A 109 12.51 0.11 9.39
CA ASP A 109 12.67 -0.61 10.66
C ASP A 109 12.52 -2.14 10.51
N VAL A 110 11.71 -2.60 9.55
CA VAL A 110 11.26 -4.01 9.48
C VAL A 110 11.86 -4.78 8.30
N ALA A 111 12.21 -4.11 7.19
CA ALA A 111 12.65 -4.81 5.99
C ALA A 111 13.99 -5.53 6.19
N PRO A 112 14.13 -6.80 5.74
CA PRO A 112 15.35 -7.57 5.96
C PRO A 112 16.53 -7.13 5.07
N ASN A 113 16.28 -6.33 4.04
CA ASN A 113 17.26 -5.80 3.10
C ASN A 113 16.66 -4.68 2.24
N ASP A 114 17.53 -3.88 1.62
CA ASP A 114 17.16 -2.74 0.77
C ASP A 114 16.30 -3.13 -0.43
N ALA A 115 16.48 -4.33 -0.99
CA ALA A 115 15.70 -4.76 -2.14
C ALA A 115 14.25 -5.04 -1.77
N ALA A 116 14.00 -5.68 -0.63
CA ALA A 116 12.65 -5.86 -0.08
C ALA A 116 12.04 -4.49 0.31
N ALA A 117 12.84 -3.63 0.95
CA ALA A 117 12.41 -2.30 1.35
C ALA A 117 11.94 -1.46 0.16
N ARG A 118 12.74 -1.44 -0.92
CA ARG A 118 12.42 -0.74 -2.17
C ARG A 118 11.11 -1.22 -2.78
N LEU A 119 10.88 -2.54 -2.85
CA LEU A 119 9.63 -3.08 -3.38
C LEU A 119 8.38 -2.62 -2.61
N PHE A 120 8.46 -2.55 -1.28
CA PHE A 120 7.34 -2.04 -0.47
C PHE A 120 7.11 -0.54 -0.67
N ARG A 121 8.18 0.27 -0.78
CA ARG A 121 8.05 1.73 -1.01
C ARG A 121 7.48 2.05 -2.38
N GLU A 122 8.04 1.49 -3.45
CA GLU A 122 7.56 1.70 -4.82
C GLU A 122 6.10 1.27 -4.98
N ALA A 123 5.71 0.16 -4.34
CA ALA A 123 4.32 -0.27 -4.33
C ALA A 123 3.41 0.73 -3.60
N ALA A 124 3.81 1.21 -2.43
CA ALA A 124 3.06 2.17 -1.63
C ALA A 124 2.88 3.51 -2.34
N GLU A 125 3.94 4.05 -2.94
CA GLU A 125 3.91 5.30 -3.71
C GLU A 125 2.93 5.21 -4.89
N ARG A 126 3.02 4.13 -5.67
CA ARG A 126 2.12 3.90 -6.81
C ARG A 126 0.66 3.77 -6.38
N ILE A 127 0.39 3.11 -5.25
CA ILE A 127 -0.96 2.98 -4.69
C ILE A 127 -1.47 4.34 -4.23
N ALA A 128 -0.67 5.09 -3.46
CA ALA A 128 -1.03 6.42 -2.97
C ALA A 128 -1.31 7.40 -4.12
N ALA A 129 -0.43 7.45 -5.12
CA ALA A 129 -0.61 8.30 -6.30
C ALA A 129 -1.89 7.94 -7.06
N SER A 130 -2.16 6.65 -7.25
CA SER A 130 -3.40 6.19 -7.91
C SER A 130 -4.64 6.61 -7.12
N LEU A 131 -4.68 6.38 -5.80
CA LEU A 131 -5.80 6.74 -4.93
C LEU A 131 -6.04 8.24 -4.91
N LEU A 132 -4.99 9.05 -4.71
CA LEU A 132 -5.09 10.51 -4.71
C LEU A 132 -5.63 11.04 -6.04
N THR A 133 -5.12 10.53 -7.16
CA THR A 133 -5.62 10.90 -8.50
C THR A 133 -7.10 10.56 -8.65
N GLY A 134 -7.51 9.35 -8.25
CA GLY A 134 -8.92 8.95 -8.33
C GLY A 134 -9.85 9.78 -7.46
N ILE A 135 -9.40 10.18 -6.27
CA ILE A 135 -10.15 11.08 -5.38
C ILE A 135 -10.28 12.48 -6.00
N ALA A 136 -9.19 13.04 -6.50
CA ALA A 136 -9.16 14.35 -7.14
C ALA A 136 -10.09 14.41 -8.35
N VAL A 137 -10.03 13.40 -9.23
CA VAL A 137 -10.91 13.28 -10.40
C VAL A 137 -12.39 13.19 -9.99
N GLN A 138 -12.71 12.39 -8.97
CA GLN A 138 -14.09 12.23 -8.51
C GLN A 138 -14.67 13.52 -7.90
N ARG A 139 -13.82 14.36 -7.30
CA ARG A 139 -14.22 15.64 -6.69
C ARG A 139 -14.23 16.80 -7.67
N GLY A 140 -13.70 16.62 -8.88
CA GLY A 140 -13.57 17.68 -9.89
C GLY A 140 -12.36 18.58 -9.69
N ASP A 141 -11.45 18.24 -8.77
CA ASP A 141 -10.26 19.02 -8.41
C ASP A 141 -9.03 18.55 -9.22
N LEU A 142 -9.03 18.80 -10.54
CA LEU A 142 -7.89 18.45 -11.40
C LEU A 142 -6.61 19.25 -11.11
N ASP A 143 -6.72 20.34 -10.34
CA ASP A 143 -5.59 21.18 -9.93
C ASP A 143 -4.74 20.55 -8.80
N ALA A 144 -5.20 19.47 -8.17
CA ALA A 144 -4.47 18.77 -7.09
C ALA A 144 -3.49 17.69 -7.58
N ILE A 145 -3.33 17.51 -8.89
CA ILE A 145 -2.36 16.57 -9.47
C ILE A 145 -0.96 17.21 -9.36
N PRO A 146 0.00 16.59 -8.64
CA PRO A 146 1.37 17.07 -8.68
C PRO A 146 1.86 16.91 -10.12
N LYS A 147 2.17 18.04 -10.78
CA LYS A 147 2.88 17.99 -12.05
C LYS A 147 4.22 17.34 -11.76
N SER A 148 4.47 16.16 -12.33
CA SER A 148 5.82 15.65 -12.47
C SER A 148 6.61 16.74 -13.19
N GLU A 149 7.59 17.33 -12.52
CA GLU A 149 8.57 18.20 -13.15
C GLU A 149 9.28 17.40 -14.24
N GLU A 150 8.77 17.53 -15.46
CA GLU A 150 9.52 17.32 -16.68
C GLU A 150 10.56 18.45 -16.74
N GLN A 151 11.68 18.27 -16.06
CA GLN A 151 12.86 19.09 -16.28
C GLN A 151 13.79 18.37 -17.26
N GLN A 152 13.48 18.61 -18.53
CA GLN A 152 14.47 18.75 -19.59
C GLN A 152 15.44 19.89 -19.24
N SER A 153 16.72 19.56 -19.05
CA SER A 153 17.92 20.40 -19.30
C SER A 153 19.14 19.51 -18.99
N CYS A 154 20.16 19.27 -19.81
CA CYS A 154 20.64 19.81 -21.08
C CYS A 154 21.38 18.68 -21.83
#